data_AF-J5VRK2-F1
#
_entry.id   AF-J5VRK2-F1
#
_cell.length_a   1.000
_cell.length_b   1.000
_cell.length_c   1.000
_cell.angle_alpha   90.00
_cell.angle_beta   90.00
_cell.angle_gamma   90.00
#
_symmetry.space_group_name_H-M   'P 1'
#
loop_
_entity.id
_entity.type
_entity.pdbx_description
1 polymer ?
#
loop_
_entity_poly.entity_id
_entity_poly.type
_entity_poly.pdbx_seq_one_letter_code
_entity_poly.pdbx_strand_id
1 'polypeptide(L)'
;MKEKLAPYAKPFALLYVLAIVVMILARIGIAVMDATGILSYSYWSATSPYIAAGSLMDQLCWALTGGTLVGFMFAAGLAFAITAAAVVILAAKARETKADSSTMTANALVWGMITAIVAFAGLMATIAGLFSGIQIAQMSGKSGGSTGIVLLLLVIELGTLIAAAGSILASCACREEALVPSLLRTGLIALVCGAIVCALTVGTFATLNQAEVSTGAAFAWLVGGIVANVAMTAFGAKRLG
;
A
#
# COMPACT_ATOMS: atom_id res chain seq x y z
N MET A 1 -23.52 -7.88 -10.59
CA MET A 1 -22.11 -7.66 -10.16
C MET A 1 -21.15 -8.75 -10.65
N LYS A 2 -21.45 -10.05 -10.48
CA LYS A 2 -20.52 -11.15 -10.85
C LYS A 2 -20.02 -11.11 -12.30
N GLU A 3 -20.89 -10.82 -13.28
CA GLU A 3 -20.49 -10.72 -14.70
C GLU A 3 -19.52 -9.56 -15.01
N LYS A 4 -19.54 -8.49 -14.20
CA LYS A 4 -18.72 -7.29 -14.43
C LYS A 4 -17.27 -7.45 -13.90
N LEU A 5 -17.04 -8.37 -12.97
CA LEU A 5 -15.75 -8.60 -12.29
C LEU A 5 -14.91 -9.73 -12.90
N ALA A 6 -15.58 -10.71 -13.54
CA ALA A 6 -14.93 -11.90 -14.09
C ALA A 6 -13.77 -11.63 -15.08
N PRO A 7 -13.81 -10.61 -15.95
CA PRO A 7 -12.71 -10.34 -16.90
C PRO A 7 -11.38 -9.96 -16.22
N TYR A 8 -11.44 -9.44 -15.00
CA TYR A 8 -10.29 -8.99 -14.23
C TYR A 8 -9.72 -10.13 -13.37
N ALA A 9 -10.47 -11.20 -13.12
CA ALA A 9 -10.09 -12.22 -12.15
C ALA A 9 -8.79 -12.96 -12.50
N LYS A 10 -8.62 -13.38 -13.76
CA LYS A 10 -7.42 -14.12 -14.20
C LYS A 10 -6.10 -13.34 -14.03
N PRO A 11 -5.95 -12.11 -14.56
CA PRO A 11 -4.70 -11.38 -14.41
C PRO A 11 -4.38 -11.03 -12.96
N PHE A 12 -5.39 -10.68 -12.15
CA PHE A 12 -5.20 -10.43 -10.72
C PHE A 12 -4.82 -11.69 -9.95
N ALA A 13 -5.46 -12.83 -10.23
CA ALA A 13 -5.09 -14.10 -9.61
C ALA A 13 -3.63 -14.46 -9.91
N LEU A 14 -3.18 -14.27 -11.14
CA LEU A 14 -1.78 -14.52 -11.51
C LEU A 14 -0.83 -13.58 -10.76
N LEU A 15 -1.14 -12.28 -10.67
CA LEU A 15 -0.36 -11.32 -9.89
C LEU A 15 -0.23 -11.76 -8.42
N TYR A 16 -1.33 -12.17 -7.80
CA TYR A 16 -1.34 -12.57 -6.39
C TYR A 16 -0.62 -13.89 -6.16
N VAL A 17 -0.74 -14.87 -7.07
CA VAL A 17 0.03 -16.11 -7.00
C VAL A 17 1.54 -15.81 -7.07
N LEU A 18 1.96 -14.95 -7.99
CA LEU A 18 3.37 -14.54 -8.08
C LEU A 18 3.84 -13.83 -6.81
N ALA A 19 3.03 -12.91 -6.26
CA ALA A 19 3.33 -12.25 -5.00
C ALA A 19 3.49 -13.25 -3.84
N ILE A 20 2.61 -14.26 -3.77
CA ILE A 20 2.66 -15.31 -2.75
C ILE A 20 3.93 -16.16 -2.91
N VAL A 21 4.30 -16.54 -4.14
CA VAL A 21 5.54 -17.28 -4.40
C VAL A 21 6.76 -16.49 -3.91
N VAL A 22 6.86 -15.20 -4.28
CA VAL A 22 7.97 -14.34 -3.85
C VAL A 22 8.00 -14.18 -2.33
N MET A 23 6.84 -13.99 -1.71
CA MET A 23 6.72 -13.90 -0.24
C MET A 23 7.18 -15.20 0.44
N ILE A 24 6.77 -16.37 -0.06
CA ILE A 24 7.19 -17.67 0.50
C ILE A 24 8.71 -17.84 0.38
N LEU A 25 9.28 -17.53 -0.78
CA LEU A 25 10.73 -17.60 -0.99
C LEU A 25 11.47 -16.66 -0.05
N ALA A 26 10.97 -15.44 0.16
CA ALA A 26 11.53 -14.50 1.12
C ALA A 26 11.47 -15.06 2.55
N ARG A 27 10.35 -15.67 2.95
CA ARG A 27 10.21 -16.33 4.26
C ARG A 27 11.18 -17.49 4.46
N ILE A 28 11.38 -18.31 3.44
CA ILE A 28 12.34 -19.41 3.46
C ILE A 28 13.76 -18.85 3.60
N GLY A 29 14.12 -17.85 2.80
CA GLY A 29 15.42 -17.18 2.88
C GLY A 29 15.69 -16.61 4.27
N ILE A 30 14.71 -15.93 4.86
CA ILE A 30 14.79 -15.41 6.24
C ILE A 30 14.99 -16.54 7.25
N ALA A 31 14.25 -17.64 7.15
CA ALA A 31 14.40 -18.78 8.05
C ALA A 31 15.78 -19.45 7.93
N VAL A 32 16.35 -19.52 6.72
CA VAL A 32 17.71 -20.02 6.51
C VAL A 32 18.75 -19.07 7.11
N MET A 33 18.58 -17.75 6.93
CA MET A 33 19.46 -16.75 7.54
C MET A 33 19.42 -16.80 9.08
N ASP A 34 18.25 -17.07 9.66
CA ASP A 34 18.09 -17.30 11.11
C ASP A 34 18.85 -18.56 11.56
N ALA A 35 18.58 -19.70 10.91
CA ALA A 35 19.18 -20.99 11.26
C ALA A 35 20.71 -21.03 11.10
N THR A 36 21.26 -20.21 10.19
CA THR A 36 22.71 -20.09 9.93
C THR A 36 23.40 -19.02 10.78
N GLY A 37 22.66 -18.28 11.61
CA GLY A 37 23.20 -17.21 12.45
C GLY A 37 23.61 -15.95 11.67
N ILE A 38 23.12 -15.78 10.44
CA ILE A 38 23.33 -14.56 9.64
C ILE A 38 22.52 -13.39 10.22
N LEU A 39 21.32 -13.67 10.76
CA LEU A 39 20.51 -12.65 11.42
C LEU A 39 21.05 -12.34 12.81
N SER A 40 21.38 -11.07 13.04
CA SER A 40 21.63 -10.55 14.39
C SER A 40 20.39 -9.82 14.89
N TYR A 41 19.88 -10.23 16.05
CA TYR A 41 18.71 -9.61 16.67
C TYR A 41 19.14 -8.54 17.67
N SER A 42 18.73 -7.29 17.42
CA SER A 42 18.86 -6.20 18.38
C SER A 42 17.69 -6.21 19.38
N TYR A 43 17.94 -6.69 20.60
CA TYR A 43 16.92 -6.73 21.67
C TYR A 43 16.71 -5.39 22.37
N TRP A 44 17.40 -4.32 21.95
CA TRP A 44 17.30 -2.99 22.56
C TRP A 44 15.88 -2.41 22.49
N SER A 45 15.13 -2.72 21.43
CA SER A 45 13.71 -2.37 21.27
C SER A 45 12.78 -3.15 22.22
N ALA A 46 13.26 -4.18 22.92
CA ALA A 46 12.51 -4.94 23.91
C ALA A 46 12.88 -4.55 25.36
N THR A 47 14.11 -4.06 25.61
CA THR A 47 14.64 -3.86 26.97
C THR A 47 14.97 -2.42 27.36
N SER A 48 14.96 -1.46 26.42
CA SER A 48 15.34 -0.08 26.76
C SER A 48 14.18 0.75 27.36
N PRO A 49 14.40 1.47 28.48
CA PRO A 49 13.47 2.46 29.04
C PRO A 49 13.11 3.62 28.08
N TYR A 50 13.86 3.79 26.98
CA TYR A 50 13.70 4.91 26.03
C TYR A 50 12.57 4.74 25.00
N ILE A 51 11.88 3.59 24.96
CA ILE A 51 10.70 3.40 24.08
C ILE A 51 9.56 4.38 24.41
N ALA A 52 9.62 5.05 25.57
CA ALA A 52 8.62 6.02 26.00
C ALA A 52 8.97 7.49 25.69
N ALA A 53 10.15 7.81 25.13
CA ALA A 53 10.56 9.20 24.92
C ALA A 53 11.33 9.37 23.60
N GLY A 54 10.61 9.76 22.53
CA GLY A 54 11.18 10.07 21.22
C GLY A 54 10.13 10.09 20.11
N SER A 55 10.41 10.78 19.01
CA SER A 55 9.50 10.81 17.85
C SER A 55 9.40 9.43 17.18
N LEU A 56 8.35 9.18 16.39
CA LEU A 56 8.24 7.95 15.61
C LEU A 56 9.46 7.73 14.70
N MET A 57 9.99 8.79 14.10
CA MET A 57 11.16 8.70 13.22
C MET A 57 12.40 8.22 13.97
N ASP A 58 12.63 8.68 15.19
CA ASP A 58 13.74 8.18 16.01
C ASP A 58 13.58 6.68 16.22
N GLN A 59 12.39 6.24 16.64
CA GLN A 59 12.09 4.83 16.87
C GLN A 59 12.30 3.97 15.60
N LEU A 60 11.90 4.48 14.43
CA LEU A 60 12.11 3.82 13.15
C LEU A 60 13.58 3.76 12.77
N CYS A 61 14.34 4.85 12.92
CA CYS A 61 15.77 4.89 12.62
C CYS A 61 16.57 3.90 13.49
N TRP A 62 16.12 3.63 14.73
CA TRP A 62 16.71 2.60 15.57
C TRP A 62 16.29 1.18 15.15
N ALA A 63 15.03 0.99 14.77
CA ALA A 63 14.50 -0.32 14.37
C ALA A 63 14.97 -0.77 12.98
N LEU A 64 15.18 0.17 12.06
CA LEU A 64 15.54 -0.04 10.65
C LEU A 64 17.03 0.16 10.41
N THR A 65 17.87 -0.66 11.05
CA THR A 65 19.33 -0.66 10.83
C THR A 65 19.84 -2.03 10.41
N GLY A 66 20.95 -2.06 9.65
CA GLY A 66 21.57 -3.32 9.22
C GLY A 66 20.62 -4.19 8.39
N GLY A 67 20.46 -5.46 8.77
CA GLY A 67 19.65 -6.44 8.03
C GLY A 67 18.15 -6.16 8.03
N THR A 68 17.61 -5.53 9.09
CA THR A 68 16.17 -5.19 9.14
C THR A 68 15.83 -4.13 8.09
N LEU A 69 16.70 -3.14 7.89
CA LEU A 69 16.54 -2.12 6.84
C LEU A 69 16.40 -2.77 5.46
N VAL A 70 17.29 -3.70 5.11
CA VAL A 70 17.28 -4.39 3.80
C VAL A 70 16.00 -5.20 3.64
N GLY A 71 15.57 -5.93 4.68
CA GLY A 71 14.33 -6.70 4.65
C GLY A 71 13.08 -5.83 4.48
N PHE A 72 13.02 -4.67 5.14
CA PHE A 72 11.94 -3.70 4.97
C PHE A 72 11.93 -3.07 3.57
N MET A 73 13.09 -2.72 3.01
CA MET A 73 13.18 -2.21 1.64
C MET A 73 12.69 -3.24 0.62
N PHE A 74 13.05 -4.51 0.79
CA PHE A 74 12.54 -5.60 -0.04
C PHE A 74 11.01 -5.74 0.09
N ALA A 75 10.49 -5.76 1.33
CA ALA A 75 9.06 -5.92 1.58
C ALA A 75 8.25 -4.73 1.02
N ALA A 76 8.75 -3.50 1.19
CA ALA A 76 8.18 -2.29 0.61
C ALA A 76 8.23 -2.31 -0.92
N GLY A 77 9.35 -2.76 -1.51
CA GLY A 77 9.50 -2.93 -2.95
C GLY A 77 8.51 -3.94 -3.54
N LEU A 78 8.28 -5.06 -2.85
CA LEU A 78 7.28 -6.05 -3.23
C LEU A 78 5.86 -5.45 -3.20
N ALA A 79 5.50 -4.77 -2.11
CA ALA A 79 4.21 -4.08 -2.00
C ALA A 79 4.03 -3.04 -3.11
N PHE A 80 5.06 -2.24 -3.40
CA PHE A 80 5.05 -1.26 -4.49
C PHE A 80 4.87 -1.93 -5.86
N ALA A 81 5.59 -3.02 -6.13
CA ALA A 81 5.48 -3.74 -7.40
C ALA A 81 4.06 -4.31 -7.62
N ILE A 82 3.45 -4.89 -6.59
CA ILE A 82 2.09 -5.44 -6.64
C ILE A 82 1.08 -4.32 -6.92
N THR A 83 1.17 -3.21 -6.20
CA THR A 83 0.25 -2.07 -6.36
C THR A 83 0.40 -1.40 -7.72
N ALA A 84 1.62 -1.21 -8.22
CA ALA A 84 1.88 -0.68 -9.56
C ALA A 84 1.34 -1.61 -10.65
N ALA A 85 1.58 -2.92 -10.54
CA ALA A 85 1.05 -3.91 -11.49
C ALA A 85 -0.48 -3.92 -11.51
N ALA A 86 -1.14 -3.82 -10.35
CA ALA A 86 -2.59 -3.74 -10.24
C ALA A 86 -3.18 -2.54 -10.98
N VAL A 87 -2.56 -1.36 -10.84
CA VAL A 87 -2.96 -0.13 -11.55
C VAL A 87 -2.87 -0.33 -13.06
N VAL A 88 -1.80 -0.95 -13.55
CA VAL A 88 -1.61 -1.23 -14.98
C VAL A 88 -2.63 -2.27 -15.48
N ILE A 89 -2.88 -3.33 -14.73
CA ILE A 89 -3.89 -4.35 -15.07
C ILE A 89 -5.29 -3.72 -15.17
N LEU A 90 -5.66 -2.85 -14.23
CA LEU A 90 -6.93 -2.12 -14.26
C LEU A 90 -7.07 -1.31 -15.54
N ALA A 91 -6.06 -0.51 -15.89
CA ALA A 91 -6.10 0.30 -17.10
C ALA A 91 -6.14 -0.52 -18.38
N ALA A 92 -5.34 -1.59 -18.47
CA ALA A 92 -5.31 -2.48 -19.63
C ALA A 92 -6.66 -3.18 -19.83
N LYS A 93 -7.25 -3.72 -18.77
CA LYS A 93 -8.55 -4.40 -18.85
C LYS A 93 -9.71 -3.46 -19.08
N ALA A 94 -9.66 -2.23 -18.55
CA ALA A 94 -10.65 -1.21 -18.87
C ALA A 94 -10.69 -0.90 -20.37
N ARG A 95 -9.52 -0.84 -21.02
CA ARG A 95 -9.40 -0.65 -22.47
C ARG A 95 -9.92 -1.84 -23.27
N GLU A 96 -9.53 -3.06 -22.90
CA GLU A 96 -10.00 -4.28 -23.58
C GLU A 96 -11.52 -4.46 -23.49
N THR A 97 -12.10 -4.19 -22.32
CA THR A 97 -13.52 -4.42 -22.05
C THR A 97 -14.41 -3.24 -22.42
N LYS A 98 -13.83 -2.13 -22.92
CA LYS A 98 -14.53 -0.86 -23.17
C LYS A 98 -15.39 -0.46 -21.96
N ALA A 99 -14.76 -0.46 -20.78
CA ALA A 99 -15.45 -0.26 -19.52
C ALA A 99 -16.18 1.10 -19.50
N ASP A 100 -17.43 1.09 -19.07
CA ASP A 100 -18.21 2.29 -18.77
C ASP A 100 -17.84 2.86 -17.38
N SER A 101 -18.36 4.05 -17.06
CA SER A 101 -18.10 4.72 -15.77
C SER A 101 -18.50 3.86 -14.55
N SER A 102 -19.63 3.15 -14.63
CA SER A 102 -20.16 2.36 -13.51
C SER A 102 -19.33 1.11 -13.23
N THR A 103 -18.91 0.43 -14.29
CA THR A 103 -18.11 -0.79 -14.27
C THR A 103 -16.69 -0.49 -13.83
N MET A 104 -16.11 0.61 -14.29
CA MET A 104 -14.77 1.02 -13.88
C MET A 104 -14.71 1.32 -12.39
N THR A 105 -15.65 2.12 -11.87
CA THR A 105 -15.64 2.50 -10.44
C THR A 105 -15.71 1.28 -9.52
N ALA A 106 -16.63 0.35 -9.81
CA ALA A 106 -16.80 -0.86 -9.02
C ALA A 106 -15.57 -1.78 -9.11
N ASN A 107 -15.04 -2.00 -10.31
CA ASN A 107 -13.89 -2.88 -10.52
C ASN A 107 -12.63 -2.30 -9.89
N ALA A 108 -12.38 -0.99 -10.03
CA ALA A 108 -11.25 -0.31 -9.44
C ALA A 108 -11.26 -0.41 -7.91
N LEU A 109 -12.41 -0.18 -7.26
CA LEU A 109 -12.52 -0.28 -5.80
C LEU A 109 -12.35 -1.72 -5.31
N VAL A 110 -13.03 -2.69 -5.93
CA VAL A 110 -12.94 -4.09 -5.48
C VAL A 110 -11.52 -4.62 -5.63
N TRP A 111 -10.93 -4.49 -6.81
CA TRP A 111 -9.58 -5.01 -7.05
C TRP A 111 -8.50 -4.18 -6.36
N GLY A 112 -8.70 -2.87 -6.21
CA GLY A 112 -7.84 -2.01 -5.39
C GLY A 112 -7.80 -2.45 -3.94
N MET A 113 -8.96 -2.72 -3.32
CA MET A 113 -9.05 -3.21 -1.94
C MET A 113 -8.40 -4.58 -1.77
N ILE A 114 -8.66 -5.53 -2.67
CA ILE A 114 -8.01 -6.85 -2.62
C ILE A 114 -6.49 -6.70 -2.76
N THR A 115 -6.02 -5.87 -3.69
CA THR A 115 -4.60 -5.61 -3.90
C THR A 115 -3.95 -5.01 -2.65
N ALA A 116 -4.61 -4.04 -2.00
CA ALA A 116 -4.10 -3.44 -0.78
C ALA A 116 -3.98 -4.47 0.36
N ILE A 117 -4.98 -5.36 0.52
CA ILE A 117 -4.91 -6.45 1.50
C ILE A 117 -3.75 -7.39 1.19
N VAL A 118 -3.57 -7.80 -0.07
CA VAL A 118 -2.48 -8.71 -0.47
C VAL A 118 -1.10 -8.04 -0.28
N ALA A 119 -0.95 -6.79 -0.70
CA ALA A 119 0.28 -6.03 -0.55
C ALA A 119 0.63 -5.81 0.94
N PHE A 120 -0.36 -5.44 1.75
CA PHE A 120 -0.18 -5.24 3.19
C PHE A 120 0.10 -6.57 3.92
N ALA A 121 -0.60 -7.65 3.59
CA ALA A 121 -0.34 -8.96 4.15
C ALA A 121 1.06 -9.48 3.77
N GLY A 122 1.49 -9.28 2.52
CA GLY A 122 2.83 -9.62 2.04
C GLY A 122 3.91 -8.84 2.79
N LEU A 123 3.73 -7.53 2.92
CA LEU A 123 4.59 -6.64 3.69
C LEU A 123 4.72 -7.15 5.15
N MET A 124 3.60 -7.38 5.82
CA MET A 124 3.58 -7.83 7.22
C MET A 124 4.17 -9.23 7.40
N ALA A 125 3.91 -10.16 6.47
CA ALA A 125 4.44 -11.51 6.53
C ALA A 125 5.97 -11.53 6.39
N THR A 126 6.52 -10.74 5.48
CA THR A 126 7.97 -10.59 5.31
C THR A 126 8.60 -9.93 6.54
N ILE A 127 8.03 -8.81 6.99
CA ILE A 127 8.53 -8.06 8.16
C ILE A 127 8.50 -8.91 9.43
N ALA A 128 7.43 -9.68 9.66
CA ALA A 128 7.32 -10.57 10.82
C ALA A 128 8.42 -11.64 10.86
N GLY A 129 9.13 -11.90 9.76
CA GLY A 129 10.26 -12.84 9.74
C GLY A 129 11.57 -12.20 10.19
N LEU A 130 11.67 -10.87 10.13
CA LEU A 130 12.87 -10.13 10.48
C LEU A 130 13.02 -9.94 11.99
N PHE A 131 11.96 -10.20 12.76
CA PHE A 131 11.95 -10.09 14.22
C PHE A 131 11.97 -11.49 14.85
N SER A 132 12.67 -11.61 15.98
CA SER A 132 12.66 -12.84 16.77
C SER A 132 11.30 -13.03 17.46
N GLY A 133 10.96 -14.29 17.78
CA GLY A 133 9.69 -14.60 18.47
C GLY A 133 9.50 -13.84 19.79
N ILE A 134 10.60 -13.53 20.49
CA ILE A 134 10.60 -12.75 21.74
C ILE A 134 10.23 -11.28 21.45
N GLN A 135 10.79 -10.68 20.40
CA GLN A 135 10.46 -9.29 20.02
C GLN A 135 8.97 -9.17 19.67
N ILE A 136 8.41 -10.13 18.93
CA ILE A 136 6.99 -10.15 18.56
C ILE A 136 6.10 -10.29 19.80
N ALA A 137 6.44 -11.20 20.72
CA ALA A 137 5.68 -11.39 21.96
C ALA A 137 5.66 -10.11 22.82
N GLN A 138 6.78 -9.38 22.90
CA GLN A 138 6.88 -8.12 23.65
C GLN A 138 6.15 -6.95 22.96
N MET A 139 6.14 -6.91 21.62
CA MET A 139 5.40 -5.91 20.85
C MET A 139 3.88 -6.10 20.93
N SER A 140 3.41 -7.35 20.91
CA SER A 140 1.97 -7.69 20.97
C SER A 140 1.29 -7.14 22.22
N GLY A 141 1.97 -7.19 23.38
CA GLY A 141 1.45 -6.69 24.65
C GLY A 141 1.33 -5.16 24.77
N LYS A 142 1.89 -4.39 23.83
CA LYS A 142 1.94 -2.90 23.90
C LYS A 142 0.97 -2.19 22.95
N SER A 143 0.34 -2.89 22.01
CA SER A 143 -0.55 -2.26 21.04
C SER A 143 -1.96 -2.07 21.61
N GLY A 144 -2.33 -0.82 21.92
CA GLY A 144 -3.70 -0.47 22.29
C GLY A 144 -4.66 -0.59 21.10
N GLY A 145 -5.97 -0.71 21.37
CA GLY A 145 -7.02 -0.91 20.35
C GLY A 145 -7.08 0.16 19.24
N SER A 146 -6.56 1.36 19.48
CA SER A 146 -6.44 2.43 18.47
C SER A 146 -5.47 2.06 17.32
N THR A 147 -4.45 1.25 17.58
CA THR A 147 -3.45 0.85 16.58
C THR A 147 -4.09 0.03 15.46
N GLY A 148 -4.95 -0.92 15.80
CA GLY A 148 -5.64 -1.76 14.82
C GLY A 148 -6.53 -0.95 13.87
N ILE A 149 -7.19 0.11 14.39
CA ILE A 149 -8.04 0.99 13.58
C ILE A 149 -7.21 1.80 12.58
N VAL A 150 -6.08 2.36 13.02
CA VAL A 150 -5.16 3.10 12.15
C VAL A 150 -4.64 2.22 11.02
N LEU A 151 -4.23 0.98 11.32
CA LEU A 151 -3.77 0.03 10.30
C LEU A 151 -4.88 -0.33 9.31
N LEU A 152 -6.11 -0.54 9.79
CA LEU A 152 -7.27 -0.80 8.93
C LEU A 152 -7.52 0.38 7.98
N LEU A 153 -7.49 1.60 8.48
CA LEU A 153 -7.68 2.80 7.67
C LEU A 153 -6.56 2.97 6.63
N LEU A 154 -5.33 2.63 6.98
CA LEU A 154 -4.21 2.66 6.05
C LEU A 154 -4.39 1.65 4.90
N VAL A 155 -4.92 0.46 5.19
CA VAL A 155 -5.29 -0.52 4.15
C VAL A 155 -6.42 -0.01 3.26
N ILE A 156 -7.43 0.64 3.82
CA ILE A 156 -8.54 1.23 3.05
C ILE A 156 -8.05 2.40 2.19
N GLU A 157 -7.21 3.27 2.74
CA GLU A 157 -6.62 4.38 2.01
C GLU A 157 -5.75 3.88 0.85
N LEU A 158 -4.91 2.87 1.08
CA LEU A 158 -4.12 2.23 0.03
C LEU A 158 -5.02 1.63 -1.06
N GLY A 159 -6.08 0.91 -0.67
CA GLY A 159 -7.01 0.29 -1.62
C GLY A 159 -7.75 1.31 -2.49
N THR A 160 -8.19 2.40 -1.89
CA THR A 160 -8.82 3.52 -2.61
C THR A 160 -7.81 4.28 -3.48
N LEU A 161 -6.55 4.42 -3.05
CA LEU A 161 -5.49 5.04 -3.84
C LEU A 161 -5.19 4.23 -5.11
N ILE A 162 -5.10 2.90 -5.00
CA ILE A 162 -4.93 2.00 -6.15
C ILE A 162 -6.11 2.13 -7.11
N ALA A 163 -7.33 2.21 -6.57
CA ALA A 163 -8.54 2.42 -7.38
C ALA A 163 -8.52 3.77 -8.13
N ALA A 164 -8.10 4.84 -7.45
CA ALA A 164 -7.97 6.17 -8.04
C ALA A 164 -6.96 6.18 -9.18
N ALA A 165 -5.77 5.65 -8.93
CA ALA A 165 -4.69 5.57 -9.92
C ALA A 165 -5.10 4.72 -11.14
N GLY A 166 -5.74 3.57 -10.92
CA GLY A 166 -6.27 2.71 -11.98
C GLY A 166 -7.31 3.40 -12.85
N SER A 167 -8.29 4.09 -12.24
CA SER A 167 -9.34 4.84 -12.93
C SER A 167 -8.80 6.01 -13.75
N ILE A 168 -7.84 6.75 -13.19
CA ILE A 168 -7.19 7.87 -13.90
C ILE A 168 -6.40 7.33 -15.09
N LEU A 169 -5.56 6.31 -14.89
CA LEU A 169 -4.74 5.73 -15.96
C LEU A 169 -5.61 5.14 -17.07
N ALA A 170 -6.69 4.44 -16.73
CA ALA A 170 -7.66 3.92 -17.69
C ALA A 170 -8.27 5.05 -18.54
N SER A 171 -8.67 6.15 -17.90
CA SER A 171 -9.27 7.31 -18.58
C SER A 171 -8.34 7.96 -19.59
N CYS A 172 -7.04 7.96 -19.31
CA CYS A 172 -6.02 8.48 -20.23
C CYS A 172 -5.76 7.49 -21.37
N ALA A 173 -5.60 6.20 -21.05
CA ALA A 173 -5.24 5.16 -22.01
C ALA A 173 -6.36 4.82 -23.02
N CYS A 174 -7.63 5.05 -22.67
CA CYS A 174 -8.75 4.74 -23.55
C CYS A 174 -9.11 5.86 -24.54
N ARG A 175 -8.55 7.07 -24.40
CA ARG A 175 -9.13 8.27 -25.02
C ARG A 175 -8.36 8.83 -26.22
N GLU A 176 -7.07 8.53 -26.37
CA GLU A 176 -6.24 9.20 -27.38
C GLU A 176 -5.51 8.23 -28.30
N GLU A 177 -5.63 8.46 -29.62
CA GLU A 177 -4.88 7.75 -30.66
C GLU A 177 -3.49 8.37 -30.90
N ALA A 178 -3.29 9.64 -30.53
CA ALA A 178 -2.04 10.36 -30.70
C ALA A 178 -1.17 10.34 -29.42
N LEU A 179 0.09 9.92 -29.56
CA LEU A 179 0.98 9.63 -28.43
C LEU A 179 1.40 10.88 -27.62
N VAL A 180 1.78 11.98 -28.29
CA VAL A 180 2.36 13.18 -27.65
C VAL A 180 1.34 13.98 -26.81
N PRO A 181 0.12 14.29 -27.30
CA PRO A 181 -0.90 14.96 -26.49
C PRO A 181 -1.30 14.12 -25.26
N SER A 182 -1.29 12.78 -25.41
CA SER A 182 -1.71 11.86 -24.36
C SER A 182 -0.73 11.83 -23.20
N LEU A 183 0.57 11.88 -23.48
CA LEU A 183 1.62 11.91 -22.46
C LEU A 183 1.58 13.21 -21.66
N LEU A 184 1.44 14.36 -22.32
CA LEU A 184 1.38 15.66 -21.65
C LEU A 184 0.16 15.74 -20.72
N ARG A 185 -1.00 15.32 -21.22
CA ARG A 185 -2.26 15.34 -20.47
C ARG A 185 -2.25 14.36 -19.30
N THR A 186 -1.75 13.15 -19.52
CA THR A 186 -1.58 12.15 -18.46
C THR A 186 -0.63 12.65 -17.39
N GLY A 187 0.48 13.27 -17.80
CA GLY A 187 1.45 13.89 -16.89
C GLY A 187 0.84 14.98 -16.03
N LEU A 188 0.03 15.88 -16.61
CA LEU A 188 -0.67 16.93 -15.86
C LEU A 188 -1.67 16.37 -14.85
N ILE A 189 -2.46 15.38 -15.24
CA ILE A 189 -3.43 14.75 -14.32
C ILE A 189 -2.69 14.01 -13.20
N ALA A 190 -1.64 13.26 -13.54
CA ALA A 190 -0.81 12.57 -12.57
C ALA A 190 -0.14 13.56 -11.59
N LEU A 191 0.29 14.74 -12.07
CA LEU A 191 0.87 15.77 -11.22
C LEU A 191 -0.16 16.33 -10.23
N VAL A 192 -1.37 16.66 -10.69
CA VAL A 192 -2.43 17.19 -9.81
C VAL A 192 -2.86 16.15 -8.78
N CYS A 193 -3.14 14.92 -9.21
CA CYS A 193 -3.49 13.83 -8.31
C CYS A 193 -2.34 13.49 -7.35
N GLY A 194 -1.10 13.48 -7.85
CA GLY A 194 0.10 13.26 -7.05
C GLY A 194 0.32 14.35 -5.99
N ALA A 195 0.03 15.62 -6.30
CA ALA A 195 0.11 16.71 -5.34
C ALA A 195 -0.90 16.56 -4.20
N ILE A 196 -2.14 16.14 -4.51
CA ILE A 196 -3.18 15.86 -3.52
C ILE A 196 -2.74 14.72 -2.59
N VAL A 197 -2.30 13.60 -3.16
CA VAL A 197 -1.84 12.43 -2.40
C VAL A 197 -0.62 12.79 -1.56
N CYS A 198 0.31 13.58 -2.09
CA CYS A 198 1.48 14.05 -1.36
C CYS A 198 1.09 14.87 -0.13
N ALA A 199 0.21 15.87 -0.29
CA ALA A 199 -0.24 16.71 0.82
C ALA A 199 -0.90 15.89 1.94
N LEU A 200 -1.76 14.93 1.58
CA LEU A 200 -2.43 14.03 2.52
C LEU A 200 -1.43 13.11 3.22
N THR A 201 -0.49 12.53 2.48
CA THR A 201 0.55 11.64 3.03
C THR A 201 1.46 12.39 4.00
N VAL A 202 1.87 13.62 3.66
CA VAL A 202 2.66 14.49 4.53
C VAL A 202 1.89 14.83 5.80
N GLY A 203 0.59 15.14 5.68
CA GLY A 203 -0.30 15.37 6.83
C GLY A 203 -0.38 14.16 7.76
N THR A 204 -0.67 12.97 7.22
CA THR A 204 -0.69 11.70 7.96
C THR A 204 0.65 11.47 8.66
N PHE A 205 1.77 11.56 7.94
CA PHE A 205 3.11 11.38 8.49
C PHE A 205 3.41 12.38 9.61
N ALA A 206 3.12 13.67 9.42
CA ALA A 206 3.37 14.70 10.41
C ALA A 206 2.57 14.49 11.71
N THR A 207 1.36 13.93 11.64
CA THR A 207 0.58 13.59 12.84
C THR A 207 1.06 12.35 13.56
N LEU A 208 1.59 11.37 12.82
CA LEU A 208 2.17 10.16 13.40
C LEU A 208 3.56 10.40 13.96
N ASN A 209 4.31 11.36 13.40
CA ASN A 209 5.68 11.68 13.80
C ASN A 209 5.78 12.68 14.96
N GLN A 210 4.93 12.54 15.97
CA GLN A 210 4.96 13.37 17.18
C GLN A 210 5.30 12.53 18.41
N ALA A 211 5.82 13.17 19.46
CA ALA A 211 6.12 12.51 20.73
C ALA A 211 4.84 11.94 21.39
N GLU A 212 3.72 12.65 21.23
CA GLU A 212 2.38 12.16 21.57
C GLU A 212 1.52 12.13 20.30
N VAL A 213 1.14 10.93 19.87
CA VAL A 213 0.35 10.75 18.65
C VAL A 213 -1.10 11.14 18.90
N SER A 214 -1.57 12.18 18.22
CA SER A 214 -2.99 12.51 18.17
C SER A 214 -3.71 11.54 17.24
N THR A 215 -4.29 10.49 17.83
CA THR A 215 -5.07 9.47 17.09
C THR A 215 -6.24 10.08 16.31
N GLY A 216 -6.87 11.12 16.85
CA GLY A 216 -7.93 11.86 16.15
C GLY A 216 -7.44 12.62 14.91
N ALA A 217 -6.25 13.22 14.98
CA ALA A 217 -5.67 13.90 13.82
C ALA A 217 -5.22 12.90 12.75
N ALA A 218 -4.58 11.79 13.15
CA ALA A 218 -4.23 10.71 12.24
C ALA A 218 -5.47 10.13 11.55
N PHE A 219 -6.57 9.93 12.29
CA PHE A 219 -7.85 9.50 11.74
C PHE A 219 -8.39 10.48 10.70
N ALA A 220 -8.37 11.78 10.98
CA ALA A 220 -8.86 12.81 10.07
C ALA A 220 -8.09 12.82 8.74
N TRP A 221 -6.77 12.68 8.78
CA TRP A 221 -5.96 12.61 7.56
C TRP A 221 -6.24 11.36 6.72
N LEU A 222 -6.30 10.19 7.36
CA LEU A 222 -6.59 8.92 6.67
C LEU A 222 -7.99 8.95 6.01
N VAL A 223 -9.00 9.46 6.72
CA VAL A 223 -10.36 9.62 6.17
C VAL A 223 -10.37 10.65 5.03
N GLY A 224 -9.66 11.76 5.18
CA GLY A 224 -9.48 12.75 4.11
C GLY A 224 -8.86 12.14 2.86
N GLY A 225 -7.86 11.27 3.03
CA GLY A 225 -7.23 10.52 1.94
C GLY A 225 -8.18 9.58 1.24
N ILE A 226 -8.94 8.79 1.99
CA ILE A 226 -9.98 7.89 1.46
C ILE A 226 -11.00 8.68 0.62
N VAL A 227 -11.50 9.81 1.14
CA VAL A 227 -12.48 10.65 0.42
C VAL A 227 -11.89 11.21 -0.87
N ALA A 228 -10.67 11.74 -0.82
CA ALA A 228 -9.98 12.26 -2.00
C ALA A 228 -9.77 11.16 -3.06
N ASN A 229 -9.36 9.97 -2.65
CA ASN A 229 -9.15 8.83 -3.53
C ASN A 229 -10.46 8.36 -4.18
N VAL A 230 -11.55 8.28 -3.43
CA VAL A 230 -12.88 7.94 -3.97
C VAL A 230 -13.35 8.99 -4.98
N ALA A 231 -13.14 10.29 -4.69
CA ALA A 231 -13.47 11.37 -5.62
C ALA A 231 -12.65 11.29 -6.92
N MET A 232 -11.34 11.03 -6.82
CA MET A 232 -10.47 10.81 -7.97
C MET A 232 -10.86 9.58 -8.78
N THR A 233 -11.27 8.49 -8.12
CA THR A 233 -11.79 7.28 -8.77
C THR A 233 -13.04 7.60 -9.60
N ALA A 234 -14.02 8.28 -9.00
CA ALA A 234 -15.25 8.69 -9.68
C ALA A 234 -14.96 9.64 -10.86
N PHE A 235 -14.02 10.57 -10.69
CA PHE A 235 -13.59 11.49 -11.74
C PHE A 235 -12.95 10.77 -12.93
N GLY A 236 -12.02 9.84 -12.68
CA GLY A 236 -11.40 9.03 -13.72
C GLY A 236 -12.42 8.17 -14.45
N ALA A 237 -13.31 7.51 -13.72
CA ALA A 237 -14.37 6.70 -14.30
C ALA A 237 -15.37 7.51 -15.13
N LYS A 238 -15.75 8.72 -14.69
CA LYS A 238 -16.65 9.60 -15.45
C LYS A 238 -16.07 10.02 -16.80
N ARG A 239 -14.75 10.03 -16.95
CA ARG A 239 -14.06 10.36 -18.21
C ARG A 239 -14.04 9.21 -19.23
N LEU A 240 -14.48 8.00 -18.85
CA LEU A 240 -14.61 6.84 -19.73
C LEU A 240 -15.97 6.74 -20.44
N GLY A 241 -17.02 7.35 -19.87
CA GLY A 241 -18.35 7.47 -20.49
C GLY A 241 -18.53 8.79 -21.22
#